data_AF-A0A956A1Q7-F1
#
_entry.id   AF-A0A956A1Q7-F1
#
_cell.length_a   1.000
_cell.length_b   1.000
_cell.length_c   1.000
_cell.angle_alpha   90.00
_cell.angle_beta   90.00
_cell.angle_gamma   90.00
#
_symmetry.space_group_name_H-M   'P 1'
#
loop_
_entity.id
_entity.type
_entity.pdbx_description
1 polymer ?
#
loop_
_entity_poly.entity_id
_entity_poly.type
_entity_poly.pdbx_seq_one_letter_code
_entity_poly.pdbx_strand_id
1 'polypeptide(L)'
;HPNAAAFAWLAARARDEAAPDGGAAALAIDGERAPVDATRVPPRLRGVRTLFNAFHHFPPDAARGVLQSAVDAGEAIAVFEGVSRHPLFLASMPFAALAAALSVPLLRPFRWSWLALAWVVPAIPLLVLWDGVVSCLRVYDEDELRALIDAVDGADRYDWEIRKIALPPSPVPGIACIGVPRAR
;
A
#
# COMPACT_ATOMS: atom_id res chain seq x y z
N HIS A 1 -7.05 17.50 -7.96
CA HIS A 1 -6.49 16.30 -7.28
C HIS A 1 -6.97 15.06 -8.00
N PRO A 2 -6.07 14.11 -8.35
CA PRO A 2 -6.51 12.78 -8.74
C PRO A 2 -7.45 12.22 -7.65
N ASN A 3 -8.52 11.55 -8.06
CA ASN A 3 -9.46 10.80 -7.20
C ASN A 3 -10.41 11.59 -6.28
N ALA A 4 -10.49 12.94 -6.35
CA ALA A 4 -11.45 13.70 -5.54
C ALA A 4 -12.92 13.27 -5.76
N ALA A 5 -13.28 12.93 -7.02
CA ALA A 5 -14.60 12.42 -7.35
C ALA A 5 -14.85 11.01 -6.79
N ALA A 6 -13.82 10.15 -6.73
CA ALA A 6 -13.92 8.81 -6.18
C ALA A 6 -14.14 8.85 -4.66
N PHE A 7 -13.41 9.72 -3.93
CA PHE A 7 -13.63 9.92 -2.50
C PHE A 7 -15.01 10.52 -2.20
N ALA A 8 -15.46 11.50 -2.99
CA ALA A 8 -16.81 12.05 -2.85
C ALA A 8 -17.90 10.98 -3.08
N TRP A 9 -17.69 10.10 -4.07
CA TRP A 9 -18.58 8.97 -4.35
C TRP A 9 -18.60 7.94 -3.21
N LEU A 10 -17.43 7.54 -2.68
CA LEU A 10 -17.33 6.63 -1.53
C LEU A 10 -18.00 7.21 -0.28
N ALA A 11 -17.76 8.48 0.01
CA ALA A 11 -18.37 9.17 1.15
C ALA A 11 -19.89 9.27 1.02
N ALA A 12 -20.43 9.47 -0.19
CA ALA A 12 -21.86 9.45 -0.44
C ALA A 12 -22.44 8.05 -0.19
N ARG A 13 -21.79 7.02 -0.73
CA ARG A 13 -22.24 5.63 -0.60
C ARG A 13 -22.21 5.11 0.84
N ALA A 14 -21.19 5.48 1.61
CA ALA A 14 -21.11 5.10 3.02
C ALA A 14 -22.17 5.77 3.91
N ARG A 15 -22.70 6.94 3.49
CA ARG A 15 -23.86 7.57 4.12
C ARG A 15 -25.16 6.83 3.81
N ASP A 16 -25.29 6.31 2.59
CA ASP A 16 -26.48 5.57 2.14
C ASP A 16 -26.56 4.14 2.74
N GLU A 17 -25.41 3.53 3.05
CA GLU A 17 -25.31 2.19 3.66
C GLU A 17 -25.40 2.19 5.19
N ALA A 18 -25.54 3.37 5.84
CA ALA A 18 -25.78 3.46 7.27
C ALA A 18 -27.19 2.97 7.62
N ALA A 19 -27.28 1.80 8.25
CA ALA A 19 -28.55 1.20 8.65
C ALA A 19 -29.34 2.11 9.63
N PRO A 20 -30.69 2.16 9.53
CA PRO A 20 -31.54 2.99 10.41
C PRO A 20 -31.49 2.55 11.89
N ASP A 21 -31.03 1.33 12.17
CA ASP A 21 -31.01 0.75 13.50
C ASP A 21 -29.65 0.94 14.20
N GLY A 22 -29.21 2.20 14.37
CA GLY A 22 -28.33 2.73 15.43
C GLY A 22 -27.07 1.98 15.93
N GLY A 23 -26.66 0.84 15.36
CA GLY A 23 -25.67 -0.08 15.93
C GLY A 23 -24.35 -0.17 15.15
N ALA A 24 -24.35 0.26 13.88
CA ALA A 24 -23.12 0.45 13.13
C ALA A 24 -22.93 1.97 12.98
N ALA A 25 -21.93 2.54 13.66
CA ALA A 25 -21.49 3.89 13.36
C ALA A 25 -21.25 3.97 11.84
N ALA A 26 -21.98 4.84 11.16
CA ALA A 26 -21.84 5.05 9.72
C ALA A 26 -20.35 5.21 9.40
N LEU A 27 -19.83 4.35 8.53
CA LEU A 27 -18.40 4.30 8.22
C LEU A 27 -18.03 5.56 7.41
N ALA A 28 -17.76 6.67 8.10
CA ALA A 28 -17.45 7.93 7.45
C ALA A 28 -16.05 7.87 6.83
N ILE A 29 -15.98 7.88 5.49
CA ILE A 29 -14.73 8.00 4.74
C ILE A 29 -14.50 9.48 4.44
N ASP A 30 -13.39 10.04 4.91
CA ASP A 30 -12.92 11.38 4.57
C ASP A 30 -11.53 11.31 3.93
N GLY A 31 -11.13 12.35 3.21
CA GLY A 31 -9.87 12.40 2.47
C GLY A 31 -9.12 13.70 2.68
N GLU A 32 -7.79 13.60 2.79
CA GLU A 32 -6.91 14.76 2.91
C GLU A 32 -6.58 15.36 1.55
N ARG A 33 -6.87 16.66 1.38
CA ARG A 33 -6.59 17.38 0.13
C ARG A 33 -5.12 17.76 0.02
N ALA A 34 -4.49 18.13 1.14
CA ALA A 34 -3.09 18.45 1.17
C ALA A 34 -2.25 17.15 1.22
N PRO A 35 -1.10 17.09 0.53
CA PRO A 35 -0.16 15.98 0.69
C PRO A 35 0.22 15.79 2.16
N VAL A 36 0.28 14.54 2.60
CA VAL A 36 0.72 14.17 3.95
C VAL A 36 2.06 13.45 3.85
N ASP A 37 3.05 13.96 4.56
CA ASP A 37 4.34 13.29 4.74
C ASP A 37 4.16 12.11 5.72
N ALA A 38 4.30 10.88 5.23
CA ALA A 38 4.11 9.67 6.04
C ALA A 38 5.12 9.58 7.21
N THR A 39 6.28 10.25 7.10
CA THR A 39 7.27 10.34 8.18
C THR A 39 6.93 11.40 9.23
N ARG A 40 5.91 12.24 8.98
CA ARG A 40 5.49 13.35 9.84
C ARG A 40 3.98 13.58 9.74
N VAL A 41 3.21 12.58 10.16
CA VAL A 41 1.75 12.64 10.10
C VAL A 41 1.25 13.67 11.13
N PRO A 42 0.42 14.66 10.73
CA PRO A 42 -0.01 15.72 11.63
C PRO A 42 -0.94 15.19 12.74
N PRO A 43 -0.87 15.72 13.99
CA PRO A 43 -1.64 15.20 15.14
C PRO A 43 -3.17 15.23 15.02
N ARG A 44 -3.70 15.93 14.01
CA ARG A 44 -5.13 15.96 13.67
C ARG A 44 -5.60 14.67 12.97
N LEU A 45 -4.68 13.90 12.40
CA LEU A 45 -4.93 12.60 11.78
C LEU A 45 -4.60 11.51 12.79
N ARG A 46 -5.62 11.02 13.48
CA ARG A 46 -5.51 10.03 14.56
C ARG A 46 -6.06 8.67 14.12
N GLY A 47 -5.68 7.64 14.88
CA GLY A 47 -6.08 6.26 14.65
C GLY A 47 -5.03 5.43 13.90
N VAL A 48 -5.43 4.20 13.58
CA VAL A 48 -4.54 3.19 12.97
C VAL A 48 -4.07 3.63 11.59
N ARG A 49 -2.75 3.62 11.40
CA ARG A 49 -2.12 3.91 10.11
C ARG A 49 -1.99 2.63 9.32
N THR A 50 -2.53 2.60 8.11
CA THR A 50 -2.41 1.43 7.22
C THR A 50 -1.68 1.79 5.95
N LEU A 51 -0.77 0.91 5.52
CA LEU A 51 -0.07 1.02 4.25
C LEU A 51 -0.25 -0.30 3.51
N PHE A 52 -0.84 -0.24 2.32
CA PHE A 52 -1.04 -1.40 1.45
C PHE A 52 -0.17 -1.26 0.21
N ASN A 53 0.76 -2.20 0.03
CA ASN A 53 1.64 -2.34 -1.12
C ASN A 53 2.39 -1.05 -1.49
N ALA A 54 2.90 -0.36 -0.47
CA ALA A 54 3.48 0.97 -0.62
C ALA A 54 4.77 1.19 0.20
N PHE A 55 5.02 0.36 1.22
CA PHE A 55 6.15 0.53 2.12
C PHE A 55 7.49 0.30 1.42
N HIS A 56 7.52 -0.61 0.42
CA HIS A 56 8.68 -0.85 -0.45
C HIS A 56 9.09 0.36 -1.32
N HIS A 57 8.29 1.43 -1.40
CA HIS A 57 8.71 2.67 -2.05
C HIS A 57 9.63 3.53 -1.17
N PHE A 58 9.59 3.35 0.15
CA PHE A 58 10.41 4.12 1.08
C PHE A 58 11.81 3.51 1.18
N PRO A 59 12.89 4.29 0.98
CA PRO A 59 14.23 3.83 1.34
C PRO A 59 14.35 3.63 2.87
N PRO A 60 15.36 2.91 3.37
CA PRO A 60 15.43 2.48 4.78
C PRO A 60 15.24 3.62 5.79
N ASP A 61 15.90 4.77 5.59
CA ASP A 61 15.77 5.92 6.50
C ASP A 61 14.34 6.48 6.56
N ALA A 62 13.66 6.53 5.41
CA ALA A 62 12.29 7.01 5.34
C ALA A 62 11.30 5.96 5.86
N ALA A 63 11.54 4.68 5.59
CA ALA A 63 10.75 3.56 6.12
C ALA A 63 10.78 3.56 7.65
N ARG A 64 11.98 3.70 8.25
CA ARG A 64 12.16 3.92 9.69
C ARG A 64 11.43 5.15 10.17
N GLY A 65 11.51 6.27 9.43
CA GLY A 65 10.77 7.50 9.75
C GLY A 65 9.25 7.32 9.77
N VAL A 66 8.68 6.50 8.89
CA VAL A 66 7.25 6.16 8.90
C VAL A 66 6.88 5.38 10.16
N LEU A 67 7.69 4.39 10.56
CA LEU A 67 7.49 3.63 11.79
C LEU A 67 7.64 4.53 13.04
N GLN A 68 8.70 5.34 13.08
CA GLN A 68 8.96 6.31 14.16
C GLN A 68 7.79 7.28 14.34
N SER A 69 7.28 7.83 13.24
CA SER A 69 6.12 8.72 13.23
C SER A 69 4.89 8.11 13.90
N ALA A 70 4.70 6.78 13.78
CA ALA A 70 3.60 6.08 14.44
C ALA A 70 3.86 5.94 15.95
N VAL A 71 5.08 5.53 16.30
CA VAL A 71 5.55 5.39 17.69
C VAL A 71 5.48 6.70 18.47
N ASP A 72 5.91 7.81 17.87
CA ASP A 72 5.86 9.14 18.48
C ASP A 72 4.43 9.60 18.76
N ALA A 73 3.50 9.24 17.88
CA ALA A 73 2.09 9.58 18.03
C ALA A 73 1.35 8.65 19.00
N GLY A 74 1.95 7.52 19.40
CA GLY A 74 1.25 6.50 20.18
C GLY A 74 0.11 5.84 19.41
N GLU A 75 0.18 5.84 18.08
CA GLU A 75 -0.83 5.26 17.18
C GLU A 75 -0.35 3.92 16.64
N ALA A 76 -1.28 2.99 16.41
CA ALA A 76 -0.96 1.71 15.79
C ALA A 76 -0.64 1.88 14.29
N ILE A 77 0.19 0.99 13.75
CA ILE A 77 0.54 0.94 12.34
C ILE A 77 0.47 -0.49 11.80
N ALA A 78 -0.07 -0.65 10.60
CA ALA A 78 -0.12 -1.93 9.90
C ALA A 78 0.30 -1.76 8.44
N VAL A 79 1.41 -2.38 8.09
CA VAL A 79 1.98 -2.42 6.74
C VAL A 79 1.67 -3.79 6.15
N PHE A 80 1.16 -3.82 4.93
CA PHE A 80 0.85 -5.03 4.17
C PHE A 80 1.48 -4.94 2.79
N GLU A 81 2.31 -5.91 2.43
CA GLU A 81 2.95 -5.98 1.12
C GLU A 81 2.44 -7.19 0.33
N GLY A 82 1.87 -6.89 -0.83
CA GLY A 82 1.22 -7.85 -1.75
C GLY A 82 2.18 -8.49 -2.75
N VAL A 83 3.46 -8.09 -2.69
CA VAL A 83 4.56 -8.54 -3.54
C VAL A 83 5.68 -9.07 -2.66
N SER A 84 6.56 -9.90 -3.22
CA SER A 84 7.78 -10.31 -2.53
C SER A 84 8.91 -10.62 -3.50
N ARG A 85 10.13 -10.76 -2.97
CA ARG A 85 11.33 -11.20 -3.72
C ARG A 85 11.30 -12.67 -4.14
N HIS A 86 10.19 -13.38 -3.89
CA HIS A 86 10.06 -14.78 -4.23
C HIS A 86 10.15 -14.98 -5.76
N PRO A 87 10.92 -15.97 -6.26
CA PRO A 87 11.11 -16.18 -7.70
C PRO A 87 9.81 -16.32 -8.50
N LEU A 88 8.77 -16.90 -7.91
CA LEU A 88 7.45 -17.01 -8.56
C LEU A 88 6.76 -15.65 -8.78
N PHE A 89 6.95 -14.66 -7.91
CA PHE A 89 6.44 -13.30 -8.16
C PHE A 89 7.23 -12.62 -9.29
N LEU A 90 8.55 -12.75 -9.30
CA LEU A 90 9.36 -12.23 -10.40
C LEU A 90 8.99 -12.89 -11.74
N ALA A 91 8.75 -14.20 -11.73
CA ALA A 91 8.31 -14.95 -12.91
C ALA A 91 6.87 -14.60 -13.35
N SER A 92 6.05 -14.01 -12.48
CA SER A 92 4.70 -13.57 -12.84
C SER A 92 4.69 -12.18 -13.53
N MET A 93 5.73 -11.37 -13.36
CA MET A 93 5.80 -10.01 -13.93
C MET A 93 5.65 -9.93 -15.46
N PRO A 94 6.23 -10.85 -16.27
CA PRO A 94 5.97 -10.89 -17.70
C PRO A 94 4.49 -11.10 -18.06
N PHE A 95 3.76 -11.89 -17.25
CA PHE A 95 2.32 -12.09 -17.45
C PHE A 95 1.51 -10.84 -17.07
N ALA A 96 1.91 -10.12 -16.02
CA ALA A 96 1.33 -8.82 -15.68
C ALA A 96 1.54 -7.79 -16.80
N ALA A 97 2.75 -7.73 -17.37
CA ALA A 97 3.08 -6.89 -18.51
C ALA A 97 2.23 -7.23 -19.76
N LEU A 98 2.09 -8.53 -20.07
CA LEU A 98 1.23 -9.00 -21.16
C LEU A 98 -0.23 -8.62 -20.92
N ALA A 99 -0.76 -8.86 -19.72
CA ALA A 99 -2.12 -8.50 -19.35
C ALA A 99 -2.37 -6.99 -19.47
N ALA A 100 -1.40 -6.17 -19.07
CA ALA A 100 -1.46 -4.72 -19.25
C ALA A 100 -1.53 -4.34 -20.74
N ALA A 101 -0.66 -4.90 -21.59
CA ALA A 101 -0.68 -4.65 -23.03
C ALA A 101 -2.01 -5.05 -23.69
N LEU A 102 -2.59 -6.19 -23.30
CA LEU A 102 -3.88 -6.67 -23.84
C LEU A 102 -5.07 -5.86 -23.34
N SER A 103 -4.95 -5.25 -22.15
CA SER A 103 -6.02 -4.46 -21.52
C SER A 103 -6.05 -3.01 -21.98
N VAL A 104 -5.00 -2.50 -22.62
CA VAL A 104 -4.92 -1.12 -23.13
C VAL A 104 -6.13 -0.67 -23.97
N PRO A 105 -6.70 -1.47 -24.89
CA PRO A 105 -7.89 -1.08 -25.66
C PRO A 105 -9.14 -0.80 -24.80
N LEU A 106 -9.20 -1.36 -23.58
CA LEU A 106 -10.33 -1.22 -22.66
C LEU A 106 -10.23 0.06 -21.81
N LEU A 107 -9.05 0.70 -21.76
CA LEU A 107 -8.83 1.90 -20.96
C LEU A 107 -9.61 3.10 -21.53
N ARG A 108 -10.17 3.90 -20.62
CA ARG A 108 -10.93 5.12 -20.95
C ARG A 108 -10.28 6.36 -20.31
N PRO A 109 -10.30 7.52 -20.99
CA PRO A 109 -10.75 7.73 -22.37
C PRO A 109 -9.79 7.07 -23.38
N PHE A 110 -10.32 6.40 -24.40
CA PHE A 110 -9.50 5.66 -25.37
C PHE A 110 -8.65 6.60 -26.24
N ARG A 111 -7.38 6.23 -26.48
CA ARG A 111 -6.45 6.98 -27.34
C ARG A 111 -5.66 6.01 -28.22
N TRP A 112 -5.64 6.26 -29.52
CA TRP A 112 -4.85 5.47 -30.48
C TRP A 112 -3.36 5.42 -30.15
N SER A 113 -2.82 6.50 -29.56
CA SER A 113 -1.45 6.55 -29.07
C SER A 113 -1.16 5.44 -28.05
N TRP A 114 -2.13 5.02 -27.24
CA TRP A 114 -1.92 3.94 -26.29
C TRP A 114 -1.76 2.58 -26.97
N LEU A 115 -2.46 2.31 -28.08
CA LEU A 115 -2.25 1.08 -28.85
C LEU A 115 -0.87 1.05 -29.50
N ALA A 116 -0.41 2.19 -30.04
CA ALA A 116 0.95 2.30 -30.56
C ALA A 116 2.00 2.02 -29.48
N LEU A 117 1.82 2.57 -28.27
CA LEU A 117 2.72 2.33 -27.14
C LEU A 117 2.59 0.93 -26.54
N ALA A 118 1.44 0.26 -26.69
CA ALA A 118 1.24 -1.10 -26.18
C ALA A 118 1.79 -2.16 -27.12
N TRP A 119 1.60 -2.01 -28.44
CA TRP A 119 1.79 -3.09 -29.41
C TRP A 119 2.83 -2.80 -30.50
N VAL A 120 3.10 -1.54 -30.83
CA VAL A 120 4.09 -1.18 -31.86
C VAL A 120 5.47 -0.88 -31.24
N VAL A 121 5.50 -0.07 -30.17
CA VAL A 121 6.73 0.33 -29.45
C VAL A 121 6.98 -0.48 -28.15
N PRO A 122 6.10 -1.44 -27.82
CA PRO A 122 5.84 -1.97 -26.46
C PRO A 122 6.29 -1.16 -25.21
N ALA A 123 6.23 0.17 -25.22
CA ALA A 123 6.62 0.98 -24.05
C ALA A 123 5.79 0.65 -22.79
N ILE A 124 4.47 0.46 -22.92
CA ILE A 124 3.59 0.16 -21.77
C ILE A 124 3.96 -1.16 -21.08
N PRO A 125 3.99 -2.32 -21.77
CA PRO A 125 4.36 -3.58 -21.12
C PRO A 125 5.78 -3.56 -20.55
N LEU A 126 6.74 -2.90 -21.20
CA LEU A 126 8.11 -2.81 -20.68
C LEU A 126 8.19 -1.98 -19.39
N LEU A 127 7.47 -0.86 -19.31
CA LEU A 127 7.39 -0.05 -18.09
C LEU A 127 6.71 -0.82 -16.95
N VAL A 128 5.62 -1.54 -17.24
CA VAL A 128 4.93 -2.39 -16.25
C VAL A 128 5.83 -3.51 -15.76
N LEU A 129 6.56 -4.18 -16.66
CA LEU A 129 7.52 -5.22 -16.31
C LEU A 129 8.62 -4.68 -15.39
N TRP A 130 9.22 -3.56 -15.78
CA TRP A 130 10.26 -2.91 -14.99
C TRP A 130 9.76 -2.50 -13.60
N ASP A 131 8.64 -1.79 -13.55
CA ASP A 131 8.04 -1.32 -12.30
C ASP A 131 7.69 -2.48 -11.36
N GLY A 132 7.08 -3.54 -11.88
CA GLY A 132 6.76 -4.74 -11.12
C GLY A 132 8.00 -5.47 -10.60
N VAL A 133 9.04 -5.64 -11.43
CA VAL A 133 10.31 -6.26 -11.00
C VAL A 133 10.97 -5.42 -9.91
N VAL A 134 11.08 -4.11 -10.11
CA VAL A 134 11.68 -3.19 -9.11
C VAL A 134 10.87 -3.19 -7.82
N SER A 135 9.54 -3.23 -7.90
CA SER A 135 8.66 -3.36 -6.74
C SER A 135 8.98 -4.62 -5.96
N CYS A 136 8.99 -5.81 -6.60
CA CYS A 136 9.36 -7.06 -5.95
C CYS A 136 10.74 -7.02 -5.28
N LEU A 137 11.74 -6.43 -5.94
CA LEU A 137 13.11 -6.35 -5.43
C LEU A 137 13.28 -5.39 -4.25
N ARG A 138 12.40 -4.40 -4.11
CA ARG A 138 12.44 -3.41 -3.02
C ARG A 138 11.65 -3.80 -1.78
N VAL A 139 10.90 -4.90 -1.83
CA VAL A 139 10.16 -5.39 -0.66
C VAL A 139 11.15 -5.80 0.43
N TYR A 140 10.94 -5.25 1.63
CA TYR A 140 11.65 -5.66 2.82
C TYR A 140 11.20 -7.07 3.24
N ASP A 141 12.16 -7.96 3.50
CA ASP A 141 11.88 -9.25 4.15
C ASP A 141 11.69 -9.09 5.66
N GLU A 142 11.45 -10.21 6.33
CA GLU A 142 11.23 -10.22 7.77
C GLU A 142 12.43 -9.68 8.56
N ASP A 143 13.66 -10.00 8.15
CA ASP A 143 14.86 -9.62 8.89
C ASP A 143 15.18 -8.14 8.68
N GLU A 144 14.99 -7.64 7.46
CA GLU A 144 15.09 -6.21 7.15
C GLU A 144 14.01 -5.39 7.88
N LEU A 145 12.78 -5.89 7.98
CA LEU A 145 11.72 -5.26 8.77
C LEU A 145 12.04 -5.27 10.27
N ARG A 146 12.56 -6.39 10.81
CA ARG A 146 13.04 -6.45 12.20
C ARG A 146 14.13 -5.40 12.45
N ALA A 147 15.12 -5.32 11.58
CA ALA A 147 16.19 -4.33 11.68
C ALA A 147 15.68 -2.88 11.63
N LEU A 148 14.66 -2.60 10.80
CA LEU A 148 14.02 -1.28 10.77
C LEU A 148 13.31 -0.96 12.10
N ILE A 149 12.58 -1.93 12.68
CA ILE A 149 11.89 -1.78 13.96
C ILE A 149 12.87 -1.58 15.11
N ASP A 150 13.94 -2.37 15.16
CA ASP A 150 14.97 -2.27 16.22
C ASP A 150 15.68 -0.91 16.22
N ALA A 151 15.68 -0.20 15.10
CA ALA A 151 16.23 1.15 14.95
C ALA A 151 15.23 2.28 15.25
N VAL A 152 13.98 1.97 15.64
CA VAL A 152 12.96 2.95 16.04
C VAL A 152 13.09 3.25 17.54
N ASP A 153 13.17 4.54 17.86
CA ASP A 153 13.27 5.00 19.24
C ASP A 153 11.96 4.75 19.99
N GLY A 154 12.04 3.97 21.08
CA GLY A 154 10.89 3.58 21.88
C GLY A 154 10.06 2.43 21.29
N ALA A 155 10.65 1.61 20.41
CA ALA A 155 10.03 0.40 19.86
C ALA A 155 9.57 -0.59 20.94
N ASP A 156 10.21 -0.61 22.10
CA ASP A 156 9.85 -1.43 23.28
C ASP A 156 8.50 -1.06 23.91
N ARG A 157 7.97 0.13 23.59
CA ARG A 157 6.62 0.57 23.99
C ARG A 157 5.52 -0.01 23.11
N TYR A 158 5.88 -0.78 22.10
CA TYR A 158 4.98 -1.38 21.12
C TYR A 158 5.13 -2.89 21.12
N ASP A 159 4.02 -3.57 20.82
CA ASP A 159 4.03 -4.97 20.42
C ASP A 159 4.11 -5.04 18.90
N TRP A 160 5.23 -5.56 18.40
CA TRP A 160 5.49 -5.71 16.98
C TRP A 160 5.28 -7.16 16.55
N GLU A 161 4.55 -7.33 15.44
CA GLU A 161 4.32 -8.61 14.80
C GLU A 161 4.70 -8.51 13.33
N ILE A 162 5.61 -9.37 12.87
CA ILE A 162 5.89 -9.58 11.45
C ILE A 162 5.40 -10.98 11.09
N ARG A 163 4.54 -11.08 10.09
CA ARG A 163 4.00 -12.37 9.64
C ARG A 163 3.83 -12.44 8.14
N LYS A 164 3.90 -13.66 7.61
CA LYS A 164 3.46 -13.96 6.25
C LYS A 164 1.94 -13.98 6.17
N ILE A 165 1.38 -13.41 5.12
CA ILE A 165 -0.06 -13.37 4.87
C ILE A 165 -0.41 -14.12 3.59
N ALA A 166 -1.44 -14.95 3.62
CA ALA A 166 -1.95 -15.59 2.42
C ALA A 166 -2.62 -14.55 1.52
N LEU A 167 -2.35 -14.61 0.21
CA LEU A 167 -2.94 -13.72 -0.79
C LEU A 167 -3.69 -14.51 -1.86
N PRO A 168 -4.82 -15.16 -1.55
CA PRO A 168 -5.55 -15.94 -2.55
C PRO A 168 -5.91 -15.08 -3.77
N PRO A 169 -5.73 -15.60 -5.01
CA PRO A 169 -5.33 -16.96 -5.38
C PRO A 169 -3.81 -17.21 -5.51
N SER A 170 -2.95 -16.25 -5.11
CA SER A 170 -1.50 -16.41 -5.18
C SER A 170 -1.01 -17.56 -4.28
N PRO A 171 -0.16 -18.47 -4.81
CA PRO A 171 0.47 -19.52 -4.00
C PRO A 171 1.62 -19.00 -3.13
N VAL A 172 2.05 -17.75 -3.34
CA VAL A 172 3.14 -17.12 -2.57
C VAL A 172 2.54 -16.14 -1.56
N PRO A 173 2.96 -16.19 -0.28
CA PRO A 173 2.48 -15.25 0.71
C PRO A 173 3.06 -13.86 0.49
N GLY A 174 2.29 -12.85 0.89
CA GLY A 174 2.79 -11.51 1.18
C GLY A 174 3.38 -11.43 2.58
N ILE A 175 3.73 -10.22 2.99
CA ILE A 175 4.25 -9.94 4.34
C ILE A 175 3.43 -8.83 4.99
N ALA A 176 3.21 -8.94 6.30
CA ALA A 176 2.59 -7.92 7.12
C ALA A 176 3.51 -7.56 8.29
N CYS A 177 3.58 -6.28 8.62
CA CYS A 177 4.26 -5.75 9.80
C CYS A 177 3.28 -4.87 10.57
N ILE A 178 2.98 -5.24 11.81
CA ILE A 178 1.97 -4.60 12.65
C ILE A 178 2.63 -4.15 13.94
N GLY A 179 2.47 -2.88 14.31
CA GLY A 179 2.90 -2.32 15.58
C GLY A 179 1.71 -1.77 16.34
N VAL A 180 1.49 -2.25 17.56
CA VAL A 180 0.41 -1.78 18.45
C VAL A 180 1.02 -1.19 19.72
N PRO A 181 0.62 0.02 20.16
CA PRO A 181 1.09 0.56 21.43
C PRO A 181 0.70 -0.35 22.59
N ARG A 182 1.64 -0.63 23.50
CA ARG A 182 1.34 -1.33 24.75
C ARG A 182 0.44 -0.46 25.62
N ALA A 183 -0.63 -1.04 26.17
CA ALA A 183 -1.41 -0.38 27.21
C ALA A 183 -0.48 -0.07 28.40
N ARG A 184 -0.47 1.19 28.84
CA ARG A 184 0.24 1.61 30.06
C ARG A 184 -0.46 1.07 31.30
#